data_AF-A0A2N1KT75-F1
#
_entry.id   AF-A0A2N1KT75-F1
#
_cell.length_a   1.000
_cell.length_b   1.000
_cell.length_c   1.000
_cell.angle_alpha   90.00
_cell.angle_beta   90.00
_cell.angle_gamma   90.00
#
_symmetry.space_group_name_H-M   'P 1'
#
loop_
_entity.id
_entity.type
_entity.pdbx_description
1 polymer ?
#
loop_
_entity_poly.entity_id
_entity_poly.type
_entity_poly.pdbx_seq_one_letter_code
_entity_poly.pdbx_strand_id
1 'polypeptide(L)'
;MNTMKKVTLLFPALVLLASCESKQSEQSSAKGSDAPAYEIKGDSVQSQLCVRPDSLCAKASFTYPVFEGNKALTDSIIRASVAASGYLDGESSTEEMKKASPNTVVKDFVAGFDDFITDQRKRFPNEPILGGAWASEVKTEVIRQTPQLTVVSIFSYNYSGGAHPVTFTQYANFTTNGHRINLSELFKPGYEKTLSTVAEKIFRKQEGLKDGDAYGDRYFFTGNAFALNDNFSIQKEGLLFRYNAMEIKSYAEGPTEIMIPYAELKSIIKSDGLLSNPVQ
;
A
#
# COMPACT_ATOMS: atom_id res chain seq x y z
N MET A 1 39.03 23.69 65.95
CA MET A 1 39.09 25.04 65.34
C MET A 1 39.79 24.93 63.99
N ASN A 2 39.03 24.95 62.89
CA ASN A 2 39.32 25.61 61.61
C ASN A 2 38.33 25.15 60.52
N THR A 3 37.29 25.97 60.35
CA THR A 3 36.76 26.48 59.07
C THR A 3 36.81 25.58 57.83
N MET A 4 35.69 24.88 57.55
CA MET A 4 35.30 24.52 56.18
C MET A 4 34.38 25.62 55.62
N LYS A 5 34.82 26.25 54.53
CA LYS A 5 34.03 27.21 53.74
C LYS A 5 32.90 26.46 53.02
N LYS A 6 31.65 26.90 53.22
CA LYS A 6 30.50 26.50 52.39
C LYS A 6 30.54 27.30 51.08
N VAL A 7 30.61 26.60 49.95
CA VAL A 7 30.34 27.18 48.63
C VAL A 7 29.03 26.58 48.15
N THR A 8 27.98 27.39 48.15
CA THR A 8 26.67 27.02 47.59
C THR A 8 26.67 27.46 46.12
N LEU A 9 26.80 26.51 45.19
CA LEU A 9 26.53 26.76 43.77
C LEU A 9 25.04 26.48 43.52
N LEU A 10 24.24 27.52 43.30
CA LEU A 10 22.92 27.39 42.68
C LEU A 10 23.11 27.21 41.17
N PHE A 11 22.80 26.03 40.65
CA PHE A 11 22.56 25.83 39.21
C PHE A 11 21.07 26.03 38.94
N PRO A 12 20.63 27.01 38.14
CA PRO A 12 19.26 27.03 37.65
C PRO A 12 19.13 25.91 36.60
N ALA A 13 18.36 24.87 36.94
CA ALA A 13 17.95 23.84 35.99
C ALA A 13 16.96 24.46 34.98
N LEU A 14 17.47 24.85 33.82
CA LEU A 14 16.67 25.25 32.68
C LEU A 14 16.06 23.98 32.06
N VAL A 15 14.82 23.67 32.43
CA VAL A 15 14.04 22.58 31.82
C VAL A 15 13.61 23.05 30.43
N LEU A 16 14.37 22.68 29.41
CA LEU A 16 13.97 22.79 28.01
C LEU A 16 12.92 21.71 27.73
N LEU A 17 11.64 22.10 27.71
CA LEU A 17 10.57 21.28 27.16
C LEU A 17 10.74 21.23 25.64
N ALA A 18 11.44 20.20 25.15
CA ALA A 18 11.42 19.84 23.75
C ALA A 18 10.06 19.20 23.44
N SER A 19 9.14 20.01 22.91
CA SER A 19 7.93 19.52 22.25
C SER A 19 8.35 18.81 20.97
N CYS A 20 8.28 17.48 20.94
CA CYS A 20 8.39 16.72 19.71
C CYS A 20 7.10 16.89 18.91
N GLU A 21 7.07 17.92 18.09
CA GLU A 21 6.11 18.08 17.01
C GLU A 21 6.52 17.10 15.90
N SER A 22 5.72 16.04 15.67
CA SER A 22 5.97 15.08 14.61
C SER A 22 5.75 15.76 13.25
N LYS A 23 6.82 16.31 12.66
CA LYS A 23 6.83 16.71 11.26
C LYS A 23 6.51 15.50 10.39
N GLN A 24 5.31 15.48 9.81
CA GLN A 24 5.04 14.66 8.63
C GLN A 24 6.05 15.08 7.55
N SER A 25 6.76 14.12 6.97
CA SER A 25 7.64 14.38 5.85
C SER A 25 6.79 14.75 4.64
N GLU A 26 6.72 16.04 4.31
CA GLU A 26 6.17 16.51 3.04
C GLU A 26 7.07 16.03 1.90
N GLN A 27 6.70 14.91 1.29
CA GLN A 27 7.36 14.41 0.09
C GLN A 27 6.73 15.11 -1.12
N SER A 28 7.36 16.19 -1.58
CA SER A 28 7.00 16.92 -2.79
C SER A 28 7.96 16.55 -3.93
N SER A 29 7.43 16.33 -5.14
CA SER A 29 8.25 16.19 -6.34
C SER A 29 8.96 17.51 -6.67
N ALA A 30 10.26 17.47 -6.97
CA ALA A 30 11.04 18.65 -7.33
C ALA A 30 10.48 19.35 -8.58
N LYS A 31 10.23 20.68 -8.49
CA LYS A 31 9.97 21.53 -9.65
C LYS A 31 11.20 21.52 -10.56
N GLY A 32 11.14 20.85 -11.71
CA GLY A 32 12.24 20.82 -12.69
C GLY A 32 12.32 19.59 -13.59
N SER A 33 11.57 18.52 -13.30
CA SER A 33 11.32 17.44 -14.27
C SER A 33 10.11 17.77 -15.15
N ASP A 34 10.10 17.37 -16.41
CA ASP A 34 8.91 17.38 -17.30
C ASP A 34 7.74 16.50 -16.76
N ALA A 35 7.91 15.92 -15.58
CA ALA A 35 6.93 15.11 -14.90
C ALA A 35 5.97 15.98 -14.05
N PRO A 36 4.65 15.68 -14.03
CA PRO A 36 3.66 16.46 -13.28
C PRO A 36 3.97 16.60 -11.79
N ALA A 37 3.96 17.82 -11.26
CA ALA A 37 4.17 18.05 -9.83
C ALA A 37 2.98 17.53 -8.99
N TYR A 38 3.28 17.00 -7.80
CA TYR A 38 2.27 16.55 -6.85
C TYR A 38 2.62 16.90 -5.40
N GLU A 39 1.58 16.94 -4.57
CA GLU A 39 1.67 17.00 -3.10
C GLU A 39 0.95 15.78 -2.50
N ILE A 40 1.45 15.25 -1.38
CA ILE A 40 0.75 14.20 -0.64
C ILE A 40 -0.31 14.84 0.25
N LYS A 41 -1.56 14.39 0.12
CA LYS A 41 -2.65 14.70 1.05
C LYS A 41 -3.07 13.47 1.80
N GLY A 42 -3.81 13.65 2.88
CA GLY A 42 -4.46 12.55 3.53
C GLY A 42 -5.43 12.97 4.61
N ASP A 43 -6.27 12.02 4.99
CA ASP A 43 -7.15 12.08 6.13
C ASP A 43 -6.59 11.19 7.24
N SER A 44 -6.77 11.61 8.50
CA SER A 44 -6.57 10.73 9.64
C SER A 44 -7.68 10.94 10.65
N VAL A 45 -8.18 9.84 11.20
CA VAL A 45 -9.26 9.82 12.18
C VAL A 45 -8.82 8.93 13.34
N GLN A 46 -9.20 9.32 14.55
CA GLN A 46 -9.04 8.50 15.74
C GLN A 46 -10.34 8.45 16.52
N SER A 47 -10.58 7.34 17.21
CA SER A 47 -11.73 7.17 18.10
C SER A 47 -11.72 8.21 19.22
N GLN A 48 -12.90 8.60 19.69
CA GLN A 48 -13.04 9.44 20.88
C GLN A 48 -12.57 8.73 22.17
N LEU A 49 -12.43 7.40 22.12
CA LEU A 49 -11.91 6.57 23.20
C LEU A 49 -10.38 6.65 23.33
N CYS A 50 -9.68 7.30 22.40
CA CYS A 50 -8.23 7.50 22.42
C CYS A 50 -7.81 8.60 23.42
N VAL A 51 -8.13 8.43 24.71
CA VAL A 51 -7.98 9.47 25.75
C VAL A 51 -6.59 9.50 26.40
N ARG A 52 -5.94 8.34 26.47
CA ARG A 52 -4.61 8.11 27.07
C ARG A 52 -3.80 7.14 26.20
N PRO A 53 -2.46 7.09 26.34
CA PRO A 53 -1.62 6.18 25.54
C PRO A 53 -2.00 4.70 25.65
N ASP A 54 -2.57 4.28 26.78
CA ASP A 54 -3.01 2.93 27.09
C ASP A 54 -4.51 2.69 26.83
N SER A 55 -5.22 3.68 26.26
CA SER A 55 -6.63 3.51 25.94
C SER A 55 -6.83 2.51 24.81
N LEU A 56 -7.85 1.68 24.94
CA LEU A 56 -8.35 0.91 23.82
C LEU A 56 -8.86 1.90 22.77
N CYS A 57 -8.20 1.94 21.62
CA CYS A 57 -8.30 3.04 20.67
C CYS A 57 -8.29 2.49 19.23
N ALA A 58 -8.97 3.20 18.33
CA ALA A 58 -8.84 2.99 16.90
C ALA A 58 -8.20 4.21 16.24
N LYS A 59 -7.30 3.96 15.29
CA LYS A 59 -6.71 4.98 14.43
C LYS A 59 -6.77 4.55 12.98
N ALA A 60 -7.10 5.46 12.09
CA ALA A 60 -7.08 5.23 10.66
C ALA A 60 -6.40 6.39 9.93
N SER A 61 -5.65 6.08 8.88
CA SER A 61 -5.04 7.07 7.99
C SER A 61 -5.17 6.66 6.53
N PHE A 62 -5.31 7.65 5.65
CA PHE A 62 -5.35 7.45 4.21
C PHE A 62 -4.57 8.57 3.54
N THR A 63 -3.48 8.27 2.85
CA THR A 63 -2.68 9.25 2.10
C THR A 63 -2.59 8.94 0.62
N TYR A 64 -2.57 10.00 -0.19
CA TYR A 64 -2.54 9.93 -1.65
C TYR A 64 -1.92 11.17 -2.29
N PRO A 65 -1.29 11.02 -3.49
CA PRO A 65 -0.78 12.15 -4.24
C PRO A 65 -1.91 12.93 -4.94
N VAL A 66 -1.81 14.25 -4.90
CA VAL A 66 -2.66 15.19 -5.63
C VAL A 66 -1.80 15.92 -6.65
N PHE A 67 -2.12 15.73 -7.93
CA PHE A 67 -1.38 16.32 -9.05
C PHE A 67 -1.93 17.71 -9.40
N GLU A 68 -1.08 18.73 -9.35
CA GLU A 68 -1.46 20.11 -9.62
C GLU A 68 -2.03 20.24 -11.04
N GLY A 69 -3.25 20.76 -11.17
CA GLY A 69 -3.93 20.92 -12.46
C GLY A 69 -4.38 19.63 -13.14
N ASN A 70 -4.17 18.45 -12.54
CA ASN A 70 -4.51 17.15 -13.13
C ASN A 70 -5.48 16.34 -12.27
N LYS A 71 -6.74 16.79 -12.28
CA LYS A 71 -7.82 16.16 -11.53
C LYS A 71 -8.10 14.72 -12.01
N ALA A 72 -8.02 14.45 -13.31
CA ALA A 72 -8.33 13.13 -13.86
C ALA A 72 -7.37 12.04 -13.36
N LEU A 73 -6.07 12.34 -13.32
CA LEU A 73 -5.06 11.44 -12.74
C LEU A 73 -5.28 11.26 -11.24
N THR A 74 -5.46 12.38 -10.51
CA THR A 74 -5.71 12.35 -9.06
C THR A 74 -6.94 11.50 -8.71
N ASP A 75 -8.07 11.70 -9.39
CA ASP A 75 -9.30 10.94 -9.16
C ASP A 75 -9.11 9.45 -9.44
N SER A 76 -8.31 9.11 -10.46
CA SER A 76 -8.05 7.71 -10.84
C SER A 76 -7.18 6.99 -9.82
N ILE A 77 -6.18 7.69 -9.28
CA ILE A 77 -5.35 7.19 -8.18
C ILE A 77 -6.20 7.00 -6.93
N ILE A 78 -7.01 7.99 -6.53
CA ILE A 78 -7.91 7.86 -5.38
C ILE A 78 -8.83 6.65 -5.51
N ARG A 79 -9.45 6.44 -6.69
CA ARG A 79 -10.31 5.26 -6.92
C ARG A 79 -9.54 3.95 -6.76
N ALA A 80 -8.32 3.87 -7.30
CA ALA A 80 -7.48 2.68 -7.14
C ALA A 80 -7.10 2.48 -5.66
N SER A 81 -6.81 3.55 -4.92
CA SER A 81 -6.43 3.45 -3.51
C SER A 81 -7.59 3.06 -2.60
N VAL A 82 -8.80 3.57 -2.89
CA VAL A 82 -10.02 3.14 -2.19
C VAL A 82 -10.30 1.66 -2.47
N ALA A 83 -10.16 1.20 -3.71
CA ALA A 83 -10.32 -0.22 -4.03
C ALA A 83 -9.28 -1.11 -3.31
N ALA A 84 -8.02 -0.67 -3.24
CA ALA A 84 -6.95 -1.42 -2.56
C ALA A 84 -7.03 -1.37 -1.02
N SER A 85 -7.89 -0.52 -0.43
CA SER A 85 -8.06 -0.41 1.02
C SER A 85 -8.78 -1.60 1.66
N GLY A 86 -9.53 -2.38 0.86
CA GLY A 86 -10.43 -3.42 1.35
C GLY A 86 -11.79 -2.90 1.85
N TYR A 87 -12.06 -1.60 1.72
CA TYR A 87 -13.33 -0.97 2.10
C TYR A 87 -14.51 -1.40 1.21
N LEU A 88 -14.24 -1.68 -0.07
CA LEU A 88 -15.23 -2.20 -1.01
C LEU A 88 -14.94 -3.68 -1.21
N ASP A 89 -15.91 -4.53 -0.87
CA ASP A 89 -15.91 -5.95 -1.23
C ASP A 89 -16.68 -6.19 -2.53
N GLY A 90 -16.64 -7.43 -3.03
CA GLY A 90 -17.33 -7.81 -4.28
C GLY A 90 -18.87 -7.76 -4.20
N GLU A 91 -19.44 -7.49 -3.02
CA GLU A 91 -20.88 -7.38 -2.78
C GLU A 91 -21.35 -5.93 -2.61
N SER A 92 -20.41 -4.96 -2.58
CA SER A 92 -20.70 -3.55 -2.42
C SER A 92 -21.61 -3.00 -3.53
N SER A 93 -22.68 -2.31 -3.14
CA SER A 93 -23.65 -1.73 -4.07
C SER A 93 -23.08 -0.54 -4.84
N THR A 94 -23.67 -0.24 -6.00
CA THR A 94 -23.32 0.95 -6.81
C THR A 94 -23.36 2.26 -6.02
N GLU A 95 -24.25 2.37 -5.03
CA GLU A 95 -24.36 3.58 -4.20
C GLU A 95 -23.25 3.65 -3.13
N GLU A 96 -22.81 2.52 -2.58
CA GLU A 96 -21.65 2.45 -1.68
C GLU A 96 -20.37 2.79 -2.43
N MET A 97 -20.20 2.25 -3.64
CA MET A 97 -19.07 2.58 -4.52
C MET A 97 -18.98 4.08 -4.84
N LYS A 98 -20.12 4.77 -5.02
CA LYS A 98 -20.15 6.21 -5.29
C LYS A 98 -19.81 7.08 -4.07
N LYS A 99 -20.10 6.59 -2.87
CA LYS A 99 -19.82 7.29 -1.61
C LYS A 99 -18.39 7.07 -1.12
N ALA A 100 -17.74 6.00 -1.57
CA ALA A 100 -16.41 5.64 -1.14
C ALA A 100 -15.38 6.73 -1.48
N SER A 101 -14.72 7.22 -0.45
CA SER A 101 -13.70 8.27 -0.51
C SER A 101 -12.65 8.04 0.58
N PRO A 102 -11.45 8.63 0.48
CA PRO A 102 -10.44 8.54 1.54
C PRO A 102 -11.00 8.83 2.93
N ASN A 103 -11.82 9.88 3.04
CA ASN A 103 -12.43 10.31 4.30
C ASN A 103 -13.45 9.30 4.85
N THR A 104 -14.30 8.71 4.00
CA THR A 104 -15.28 7.71 4.46
C THR A 104 -14.60 6.41 4.87
N VAL A 105 -13.58 5.97 4.14
CA VAL A 105 -12.79 4.78 4.49
C VAL A 105 -12.25 4.87 5.92
N VAL A 106 -11.59 5.98 6.27
CA VAL A 106 -11.00 6.13 7.62
C VAL A 106 -12.05 6.37 8.71
N LYS A 107 -13.15 7.06 8.39
CA LYS A 107 -14.23 7.32 9.36
C LYS A 107 -14.99 6.06 9.70
N ASP A 108 -15.36 5.28 8.69
CA ASP A 108 -16.17 4.08 8.88
C ASP A 108 -15.39 2.99 9.61
N PHE A 109 -14.07 2.89 9.38
CA PHE A 109 -13.21 2.01 10.16
C PHE A 109 -13.22 2.36 11.65
N VAL A 110 -13.08 3.64 12.00
CA VAL A 110 -13.11 4.11 13.39
C VAL A 110 -14.51 3.96 13.99
N ALA A 111 -15.56 4.26 13.22
CA ALA A 111 -16.94 4.06 13.65
C ALA A 111 -17.23 2.57 13.96
N GLY A 112 -16.74 1.65 13.12
CA GLY A 112 -16.87 0.21 13.36
C GLY A 112 -16.21 -0.24 14.67
N PHE A 113 -15.08 0.36 15.05
CA PHE A 113 -14.49 0.14 16.37
C PHE A 113 -15.38 0.70 17.49
N ASP A 114 -15.86 1.94 17.38
CA ASP A 114 -16.71 2.57 18.39
C ASP A 114 -18.01 1.78 18.63
N ASP A 115 -18.60 1.26 17.54
CA ASP A 115 -19.76 0.38 17.57
C ASP A 115 -19.44 -0.97 18.24
N PHE A 116 -18.29 -1.57 17.90
CA PHE A 116 -17.82 -2.80 18.54
C PHE A 116 -17.67 -2.62 20.05
N ILE A 117 -17.04 -1.54 20.51
CA ILE A 117 -16.88 -1.25 21.93
C ILE A 117 -18.24 -1.06 22.62
N THR A 118 -19.15 -0.32 21.97
CA THR A 118 -20.49 -0.07 22.48
C THR A 118 -21.29 -1.38 22.63
N ASP A 119 -21.24 -2.26 21.63
CA ASP A 119 -21.90 -3.57 21.67
C ASP A 119 -21.30 -4.48 22.74
N GLN A 120 -19.96 -4.55 22.86
CA GLN A 120 -19.30 -5.34 23.91
C GLN A 120 -19.70 -4.88 25.31
N ARG A 121 -19.73 -3.57 25.56
CA ARG A 121 -20.16 -3.01 26.86
C ARG A 121 -21.63 -3.29 27.16
N LYS A 122 -22.49 -3.33 26.15
CA LYS A 122 -23.90 -3.68 26.30
C LYS A 122 -24.09 -5.15 26.65
N ARG A 123 -23.35 -6.05 26.00
CA ARG A 123 -23.47 -7.51 26.20
C ARG A 123 -22.79 -7.99 27.47
N PHE A 124 -21.66 -7.37 27.82
CA PHE A 124 -20.80 -7.78 28.93
C PHE A 124 -20.45 -6.57 29.82
N PRO A 125 -21.41 -6.01 30.56
CA PRO A 125 -21.23 -4.75 31.28
C PRO A 125 -20.17 -4.80 32.39
N ASN A 126 -19.94 -5.99 32.96
CA ASN A 126 -19.03 -6.18 34.08
C ASN A 126 -17.73 -6.90 33.68
N GLU A 127 -17.56 -7.25 32.41
CA GLU A 127 -16.37 -7.95 31.93
C GLU A 127 -15.36 -6.96 31.32
N PRO A 128 -14.06 -7.29 31.35
CA PRO A 128 -13.08 -6.61 30.52
C PRO A 128 -13.45 -6.74 29.04
N ILE A 129 -13.24 -5.68 28.25
CA ILE A 129 -13.35 -5.80 26.80
C ILE A 129 -12.19 -6.67 26.32
N LEU A 130 -12.51 -7.80 25.72
CA LEU A 130 -11.54 -8.69 25.10
C LEU A 130 -11.24 -8.15 23.69
N GLY A 131 -10.05 -7.59 23.50
CA GLY A 131 -9.62 -7.02 22.22
C GLY A 131 -8.38 -6.15 22.33
N GLY A 132 -7.87 -5.71 21.18
CA GLY A 132 -6.75 -4.78 21.06
C GLY A 132 -7.14 -3.49 20.37
N ALA A 133 -6.22 -2.53 20.34
CA ALA A 133 -6.39 -1.31 19.55
C ALA A 133 -6.54 -1.65 18.06
N TRP A 134 -7.38 -0.90 17.34
CA TRP A 134 -7.54 -1.06 15.91
C TRP A 134 -6.67 -0.05 15.15
N ALA A 135 -6.12 -0.45 14.02
CA ALA A 135 -5.31 0.40 13.18
C ALA A 135 -5.55 0.09 11.71
N SER A 136 -5.80 1.12 10.91
CA SER A 136 -5.87 1.05 9.45
C SER A 136 -4.97 2.11 8.83
N GLU A 137 -4.23 1.74 7.79
CA GLU A 137 -3.43 2.68 7.00
C GLU A 137 -3.59 2.33 5.52
N VAL A 138 -3.89 3.34 4.71
CA VAL A 138 -3.77 3.28 3.25
C VAL A 138 -2.76 4.34 2.83
N LYS A 139 -1.67 3.92 2.22
CA LYS A 139 -0.58 4.80 1.80
C LYS A 139 -0.33 4.64 0.31
N THR A 140 -0.53 5.71 -0.44
CA THR A 140 -0.26 5.72 -1.90
C THR A 140 0.98 6.56 -2.21
N GLU A 141 1.97 5.93 -2.82
CA GLU A 141 3.26 6.55 -3.16
C GLU A 141 3.49 6.52 -4.66
N VAL A 142 3.96 7.63 -5.23
CA VAL A 142 4.45 7.66 -6.62
C VAL A 142 5.84 7.03 -6.65
N ILE A 143 5.97 5.85 -7.25
CA ILE A 143 7.23 5.09 -7.29
C ILE A 143 8.00 5.29 -8.60
N ARG A 144 7.33 5.76 -9.66
CA ARG A 144 7.97 6.18 -10.91
C ARG A 144 7.12 7.22 -11.61
N GLN A 145 7.78 8.18 -12.23
CA GLN A 145 7.13 9.18 -13.05
C GLN A 145 7.97 9.51 -14.30
N THR A 146 7.30 9.64 -15.43
CA THR A 146 7.83 10.14 -16.70
C THR A 146 6.79 11.09 -17.33
N PRO A 147 7.10 11.79 -18.44
CA PRO A 147 6.12 12.63 -19.13
C PRO A 147 4.87 11.90 -19.64
N GLN A 148 4.88 10.56 -19.69
CA GLN A 148 3.77 9.74 -20.21
C GLN A 148 3.20 8.74 -19.19
N LEU A 149 3.88 8.54 -18.06
CA LEU A 149 3.58 7.47 -17.11
C LEU A 149 3.69 7.97 -15.68
N THR A 150 2.70 7.62 -14.86
CA THR A 150 2.77 7.69 -13.40
C THR A 150 2.49 6.31 -12.84
N VAL A 151 3.44 5.78 -12.07
CA VAL A 151 3.31 4.49 -11.40
C VAL A 151 3.18 4.74 -9.91
N VAL A 152 2.16 4.15 -9.30
CA VAL A 152 1.94 4.24 -7.86
C VAL A 152 2.02 2.86 -7.20
N SER A 153 2.55 2.84 -5.99
CA SER A 153 2.41 1.75 -5.04
C SER A 153 1.35 2.14 -4.03
N ILE A 154 0.35 1.29 -3.85
CA ILE A 154 -0.70 1.47 -2.86
C ILE A 154 -0.54 0.38 -1.81
N PHE A 155 -0.10 0.77 -0.63
CA PHE A 155 -0.03 -0.10 0.54
C PHE A 155 -1.30 0.05 1.37
N SER A 156 -1.87 -1.07 1.80
CA SER A 156 -2.91 -1.09 2.84
C SER A 156 -2.51 -2.01 3.98
N TYR A 157 -2.78 -1.54 5.20
CA TYR A 157 -2.61 -2.23 6.46
C TYR A 157 -3.94 -2.17 7.19
N ASN A 158 -4.43 -3.29 7.69
CA ASN A 158 -5.64 -3.37 8.48
C ASN A 158 -5.42 -4.31 9.66
N TYR A 159 -5.67 -3.81 10.86
CA TYR A 159 -5.71 -4.56 12.10
C TYR A 159 -6.95 -4.17 12.89
N SER A 160 -7.89 -5.10 13.01
CA SER A 160 -9.13 -4.93 13.79
C SER A 160 -9.22 -5.99 14.91
N GLY A 161 -8.06 -6.40 15.44
CA GLY A 161 -7.92 -7.51 16.38
C GLY A 161 -7.45 -8.81 15.72
N GLY A 162 -7.39 -9.89 16.50
CA GLY A 162 -6.85 -11.18 16.05
C GLY A 162 -5.33 -11.29 16.22
N ALA A 163 -4.74 -12.31 15.58
CA ALA A 163 -3.34 -12.68 15.79
C ALA A 163 -2.33 -11.74 15.09
N HIS A 164 -2.64 -11.22 13.91
CA HIS A 164 -1.76 -10.40 13.10
C HIS A 164 -2.55 -9.47 12.16
N PRO A 165 -1.94 -8.38 11.63
CA PRO A 165 -2.56 -7.54 10.62
C PRO A 165 -2.71 -8.23 9.27
N VAL A 166 -3.59 -7.69 8.44
CA VAL A 166 -3.66 -7.95 7.00
C VAL A 166 -2.95 -6.80 6.29
N THR A 167 -1.99 -7.14 5.42
CA THR A 167 -1.30 -6.15 4.59
C THR A 167 -1.47 -6.52 3.13
N PHE A 168 -1.66 -5.52 2.28
CA PHE A 168 -1.78 -5.69 0.85
C PHE A 168 -1.03 -4.57 0.14
N THR A 169 -0.48 -4.86 -1.04
CA THR A 169 0.18 -3.86 -1.88
C THR A 169 -0.28 -4.05 -3.30
N GLN A 170 -0.88 -3.00 -3.86
CA GLN A 170 -1.32 -2.93 -5.24
C GLN A 170 -0.47 -1.93 -6.00
N TYR A 171 0.06 -2.36 -7.14
CA TYR A 171 0.61 -1.44 -8.13
C TYR A 171 -0.48 -1.00 -9.10
N ALA A 172 -0.40 0.27 -9.50
CA ALA A 172 -1.20 0.80 -10.58
C ALA A 172 -0.36 1.70 -11.48
N ASN A 173 -0.56 1.54 -12.79
CA ASN A 173 0.16 2.26 -13.84
C ASN A 173 -0.84 3.16 -14.55
N PHE A 174 -0.57 4.45 -14.60
CA PHE A 174 -1.45 5.44 -15.21
C PHE A 174 -0.74 6.21 -16.31
N THR A 175 -1.45 6.47 -17.39
CA THR A 175 -1.07 7.55 -18.30
C THR A 175 -1.26 8.91 -17.61
N THR A 176 -0.72 9.97 -18.18
CA THR A 176 -0.89 11.33 -17.63
C THR A 176 -2.34 11.83 -17.66
N ASN A 177 -3.24 11.25 -18.45
CA ASN A 177 -4.67 11.60 -18.45
C ASN A 177 -5.50 10.79 -17.43
N GLY A 178 -4.86 9.95 -16.61
CA GLY A 178 -5.52 9.13 -15.58
C GLY A 178 -6.06 7.80 -16.06
N HIS A 179 -5.80 7.40 -17.31
CA HIS A 179 -6.16 6.07 -17.81
C HIS A 179 -5.27 4.99 -17.17
N ARG A 180 -5.88 3.95 -16.59
CA ARG A 180 -5.16 2.81 -15.99
C ARG A 180 -4.71 1.86 -17.09
N ILE A 181 -3.40 1.62 -17.15
CA ILE A 181 -2.75 0.78 -18.15
C ILE A 181 -2.78 -0.67 -17.70
N ASN A 182 -3.30 -1.55 -18.56
CA ASN A 182 -3.33 -3.00 -18.35
C ASN A 182 -2.34 -3.73 -19.27
N LEU A 183 -2.05 -5.00 -18.99
CA LEU A 183 -1.07 -5.80 -19.75
C LEU A 183 -1.37 -5.89 -21.26
N SER A 184 -2.65 -6.00 -21.63
CA SER A 184 -3.10 -6.07 -23.03
C SER A 184 -2.82 -4.79 -23.82
N GLU A 185 -2.56 -3.68 -23.16
CA GLU A 185 -2.19 -2.42 -23.78
C GLU A 185 -0.69 -2.37 -24.10
N LEU A 186 0.12 -3.12 -23.36
CA LEU A 186 1.59 -3.17 -23.47
C LEU A 186 2.07 -4.20 -24.51
N PHE A 187 1.31 -5.27 -24.71
CA PHE A 187 1.76 -6.43 -25.48
C PHE A 187 0.84 -6.80 -26.65
N LYS A 188 1.40 -7.46 -27.67
CA LYS A 188 0.69 -8.00 -28.84
C LYS A 188 -0.35 -9.05 -28.39
N PRO A 189 -1.46 -9.24 -29.13
CA PRO A 189 -2.41 -10.31 -28.83
C PRO A 189 -1.74 -11.69 -28.72
N GLY A 190 -2.11 -12.49 -27.71
CA GLY A 190 -1.51 -13.80 -27.43
C GLY A 190 -0.22 -13.76 -26.60
N TYR A 191 0.05 -12.63 -25.93
CA TYR A 191 1.24 -12.44 -25.08
C TYR A 191 1.24 -13.31 -23.82
N GLU A 192 0.08 -13.73 -23.35
CA GLU A 192 -0.17 -14.29 -22.03
C GLU A 192 0.71 -15.52 -21.77
N LYS A 193 0.80 -16.42 -22.75
CA LYS A 193 1.61 -17.64 -22.63
C LYS A 193 3.09 -17.32 -22.49
N THR A 194 3.62 -16.43 -23.33
CA THR A 194 5.04 -16.05 -23.30
C THR A 194 5.38 -15.33 -22.00
N LEU A 195 4.54 -14.36 -21.59
CA LEU A 195 4.72 -13.61 -20.35
C LEU A 195 4.70 -14.54 -19.13
N SER A 196 3.71 -15.45 -19.05
CA SER A 196 3.60 -16.42 -17.95
C SER A 196 4.81 -17.37 -17.92
N THR A 197 5.27 -17.85 -19.08
CA THR A 197 6.43 -18.75 -19.17
C THR A 197 7.71 -18.07 -18.67
N VAL A 198 7.94 -16.81 -19.05
CA VAL A 198 9.11 -16.04 -18.58
C VAL A 198 9.02 -15.80 -17.07
N ALA A 199 7.85 -15.42 -16.57
CA ALA A 199 7.62 -15.21 -15.14
C ALA A 199 7.85 -16.50 -14.32
N GLU A 200 7.30 -17.63 -14.79
CA GLU A 200 7.46 -18.95 -14.14
C GLU A 200 8.94 -19.34 -14.04
N LYS A 201 9.71 -19.14 -15.12
CA LYS A 201 11.15 -19.44 -15.12
C LYS A 201 11.90 -18.63 -14.06
N ILE A 202 11.56 -17.35 -13.91
CA ILE A 202 12.16 -16.47 -12.91
C ILE A 202 11.74 -16.90 -11.50
N PHE A 203 10.45 -17.15 -11.30
CA PHE A 203 9.90 -17.64 -10.03
C PHE A 203 10.56 -18.94 -9.57
N ARG A 204 10.61 -19.95 -10.45
CA ARG A 204 11.25 -21.24 -10.16
C ARG A 204 12.70 -21.07 -9.73
N LYS A 205 13.46 -20.23 -10.43
CA LYS A 205 14.85 -19.91 -10.08
C LYS A 205 14.95 -19.23 -8.71
N GLN A 206 14.08 -18.26 -8.39
CA GLN A 206 14.06 -17.57 -7.10
C GLN A 206 13.74 -18.53 -5.94
N GLU A 207 12.85 -19.49 -6.18
CA GLU A 207 12.39 -20.45 -5.19
C GLU A 207 13.23 -21.74 -5.13
N GLY A 208 14.28 -21.86 -5.96
CA GLY A 208 15.16 -23.02 -6.01
C GLY A 208 14.53 -24.28 -6.62
N LEU A 209 13.48 -24.11 -7.43
CA LEU A 209 12.79 -25.18 -8.15
C LEU A 209 13.47 -25.47 -9.49
N LYS A 210 13.60 -26.75 -9.85
CA LYS A 210 14.05 -27.17 -11.17
C LYS A 210 12.89 -27.12 -12.18
N ASP A 211 13.26 -27.18 -13.45
CA ASP A 211 12.29 -27.32 -14.54
C ASP A 211 11.50 -28.63 -14.35
N GLY A 212 10.17 -28.51 -14.34
CA GLY A 212 9.25 -29.65 -14.19
C GLY A 212 8.98 -30.09 -12.75
N ASP A 213 9.65 -29.51 -11.74
CA ASP A 213 9.31 -29.77 -10.34
C ASP A 213 7.84 -29.40 -10.08
N ALA A 214 7.12 -30.28 -9.38
CA ALA A 214 5.78 -29.97 -8.91
C ALA A 214 5.85 -28.86 -7.84
N TYR A 215 4.87 -27.98 -7.85
CA TYR A 215 4.70 -26.97 -6.79
C TYR A 215 4.29 -27.62 -5.47
N GLY A 216 3.43 -28.64 -5.54
CA GLY A 216 2.97 -29.40 -4.38
C GLY A 216 2.25 -28.53 -3.34
N ASP A 217 2.20 -29.00 -2.10
CA ASP A 217 1.41 -28.35 -1.03
C ASP A 217 2.02 -27.04 -0.51
N ARG A 218 3.26 -26.72 -0.91
CA ARG A 218 3.92 -25.49 -0.50
C ARG A 218 3.32 -24.25 -1.17
N TYR A 219 2.83 -24.40 -2.41
CA TYR A 219 2.28 -23.27 -3.18
C TYR A 219 0.80 -23.47 -3.50
N PHE A 220 0.04 -22.37 -3.54
CA PHE A 220 -1.41 -22.38 -3.70
C PHE A 220 -1.86 -22.33 -5.17
N PHE A 221 -1.04 -22.85 -6.07
CA PHE A 221 -1.33 -22.87 -7.50
C PHE A 221 -2.37 -23.95 -7.84
N THR A 222 -3.55 -23.53 -8.29
CA THR A 222 -4.63 -24.44 -8.71
C THR A 222 -4.15 -25.40 -9.80
N GLY A 223 -4.42 -26.69 -9.61
CA GLY A 223 -4.03 -27.73 -10.57
C GLY A 223 -2.52 -27.91 -10.71
N ASN A 224 -1.72 -27.43 -9.73
CA ASN A 224 -0.26 -27.47 -9.76
C ASN A 224 0.31 -26.75 -11.00
N ALA A 225 -0.33 -25.65 -11.41
CA ALA A 225 0.03 -24.86 -12.58
C ALA A 225 0.28 -23.39 -12.23
N PHE A 226 1.42 -22.86 -12.66
CA PHE A 226 1.77 -21.46 -12.42
C PHE A 226 0.74 -20.52 -13.05
N ALA A 227 0.34 -19.52 -12.28
CA ALA A 227 -0.57 -18.48 -12.74
C ALA A 227 0.00 -17.10 -12.38
N LEU A 228 0.34 -16.31 -13.40
CA LEU A 228 0.76 -14.92 -13.23
C LEU A 228 -0.44 -14.04 -12.86
N ASN A 229 -0.31 -13.19 -11.84
CA ASN A 229 -1.34 -12.21 -11.49
C ASN A 229 -1.25 -10.93 -12.34
N ASP A 230 -2.14 -9.97 -12.09
CA ASP A 230 -2.21 -8.68 -12.75
C ASP A 230 -1.75 -7.51 -11.86
N ASN A 231 -1.11 -7.81 -10.73
CA ASN A 231 -0.54 -6.82 -9.82
C ASN A 231 0.91 -6.50 -10.22
N PHE A 232 1.07 -5.56 -11.17
CA PHE A 232 2.37 -5.22 -11.74
C PHE A 232 2.66 -3.71 -11.75
N SER A 233 3.95 -3.35 -11.66
CA SER A 233 4.45 -1.99 -11.90
C SER A 233 5.39 -1.93 -13.10
N ILE A 234 5.26 -0.87 -13.91
CA ILE A 234 6.13 -0.57 -15.05
C ILE A 234 7.38 0.18 -14.54
N GLN A 235 8.47 -0.53 -14.31
CA GLN A 235 9.72 0.04 -13.80
C GLN A 235 10.71 0.35 -14.94
N LYS A 236 11.89 0.87 -14.60
CA LYS A 236 12.89 1.23 -15.60
C LYS A 236 13.53 -0.01 -16.24
N GLU A 237 13.72 -1.07 -15.46
CA GLU A 237 14.42 -2.28 -15.86
C GLU A 237 13.48 -3.34 -16.48
N GLY A 238 12.18 -3.25 -16.19
CA GLY A 238 11.21 -4.26 -16.57
C GLY A 238 9.84 -4.08 -15.93
N LEU A 239 9.05 -5.15 -15.92
CA LEU A 239 7.80 -5.22 -15.19
C LEU A 239 8.01 -5.98 -13.87
N LEU A 240 7.68 -5.35 -12.74
CA LEU A 240 7.68 -6.02 -11.44
C LEU A 240 6.27 -6.53 -11.14
N PHE A 241 6.10 -7.83 -11.01
CA PHE A 241 4.88 -8.46 -10.52
C PHE A 241 5.02 -8.76 -9.03
N ARG A 242 3.94 -8.62 -8.28
CA ARG A 242 3.93 -8.91 -6.85
C ARG A 242 2.74 -9.76 -6.47
N TYR A 243 3.03 -10.90 -5.83
CA TYR A 243 2.05 -11.65 -5.08
C TYR A 243 2.07 -11.20 -3.63
N ASN A 244 0.91 -10.86 -3.07
CA ASN A 244 0.82 -10.58 -1.65
C ASN A 244 0.93 -11.87 -0.81
N ALA A 245 1.17 -11.70 0.49
CA ALA A 245 1.16 -12.83 1.41
C ALA A 245 -0.17 -13.59 1.29
N MET A 246 -0.12 -14.91 1.38
CA MET A 246 -1.27 -15.81 1.20
C MET A 246 -1.84 -15.94 -0.23
N GLU A 247 -1.32 -15.21 -1.24
CA GLU A 247 -1.78 -15.42 -2.62
C GLU A 247 -1.25 -16.72 -3.22
N ILE A 248 0.05 -17.00 -3.05
CA ILE A 248 0.68 -18.20 -3.65
C ILE A 248 1.42 -19.08 -2.64
N LYS A 249 1.62 -18.63 -1.40
CA LYS A 249 2.31 -19.37 -0.33
C LYS A 249 1.95 -18.81 1.05
N SER A 250 2.43 -19.46 2.11
CA SER A 250 2.04 -19.16 3.50
C SER A 250 2.35 -17.72 3.92
N TYR A 251 1.58 -17.18 4.89
CA TYR A 251 1.78 -15.83 5.42
C TYR A 251 3.21 -15.62 5.96
N ALA A 252 3.78 -16.64 6.61
CA ALA A 252 5.12 -16.59 7.19
C ALA A 252 6.24 -16.44 6.14
N GLU A 253 5.99 -16.84 4.89
CA GLU A 253 6.94 -16.68 3.78
C GLU A 253 6.85 -15.30 3.11
N GLY A 254 5.86 -14.48 3.48
CA GLY A 254 5.70 -13.12 3.00
C GLY A 254 5.31 -13.01 1.51
N PRO A 255 5.32 -11.79 0.96
CA PRO A 255 5.04 -11.53 -0.44
C PRO A 255 6.16 -12.07 -1.36
N THR A 256 5.82 -12.33 -2.62
CA THR A 256 6.78 -12.72 -3.67
C THR A 256 6.81 -11.68 -4.76
N GLU A 257 8.00 -11.28 -5.20
CA GLU A 257 8.18 -10.31 -6.29
C GLU A 257 8.97 -10.91 -7.46
N ILE A 258 8.44 -10.74 -8.67
CA ILE A 258 9.02 -11.24 -9.92
C ILE A 258 9.31 -10.05 -10.82
N MET A 259 10.58 -9.66 -10.92
CA MET A 259 11.05 -8.66 -11.89
C MET A 259 11.32 -9.33 -13.23
N ILE A 260 10.54 -8.98 -14.25
CA ILE A 260 10.71 -9.48 -15.62
C ILE A 260 11.42 -8.42 -16.47
N PRO A 261 12.69 -8.61 -16.86
CA PRO A 261 13.42 -7.63 -17.64
C PRO A 261 12.80 -7.42 -19.03
N TYR A 262 12.81 -6.19 -19.54
CA TYR A 262 12.28 -5.90 -20.89
C TYR A 262 12.96 -6.71 -22.00
N ALA A 263 14.21 -7.12 -21.80
CA ALA A 263 14.96 -7.95 -22.74
C ALA A 263 14.26 -9.30 -23.02
N GLU A 264 13.62 -9.90 -22.01
CA GLU A 264 12.87 -11.17 -22.13
C GLU A 264 11.49 -10.97 -22.77
N LEU A 265 11.03 -9.73 -22.91
CA LEU A 265 9.68 -9.37 -23.39
C LEU A 265 9.67 -8.78 -24.82
N LYS A 266 10.84 -8.57 -25.44
CA LYS A 266 10.97 -7.88 -26.73
C LYS A 266 10.07 -8.44 -27.84
N SER A 267 9.88 -9.75 -27.89
CA SER A 267 9.09 -10.40 -28.94
C SER A 267 7.60 -10.07 -28.84
N ILE A 268 7.10 -9.80 -27.63
CA ILE A 268 5.68 -9.59 -27.34
C ILE A 268 5.32 -8.11 -27.11
N ILE A 269 6.28 -7.22 -26.89
CA ILE A 269 6.04 -5.76 -26.77
C ILE A 269 5.44 -5.19 -28.07
N LYS A 270 4.41 -4.35 -27.96
CA LYS A 270 3.89 -3.56 -29.09
C LYS A 270 4.92 -2.55 -29.56
N SER A 271 5.18 -2.51 -30.87
CA SER A 271 6.19 -1.63 -31.47
C SER A 271 5.85 -0.14 -31.41
N ASP A 272 4.57 0.19 -31.27
CA ASP A 272 4.00 1.53 -31.18
C ASP A 272 3.46 1.85 -29.77
N GLY A 273 3.69 0.96 -28.80
CA GLY A 273 3.20 1.11 -27.44
C GLY A 273 4.15 1.86 -26.50
N LEU A 274 3.69 2.08 -25.26
CA LEU A 274 4.44 2.76 -24.20
C LEU A 274 5.82 2.15 -23.93
N LEU A 275 5.97 0.83 -24.12
CA LEU A 275 7.23 0.11 -23.88
C LEU A 275 8.15 0.03 -25.11
N SER A 276 7.80 0.68 -26.22
CA SER A 276 8.63 0.67 -27.44
C SER A 276 10.01 1.31 -27.24
N ASN A 277 10.12 2.27 -26.30
CA ASN A 277 11.36 2.93 -25.89
C ASN A 277 11.51 2.92 -24.35
N PRO A 278 11.85 1.77 -23.74
CA PRO A 278 11.79 1.59 -22.29
C PRO A 278 12.88 2.35 -21.50
N VAL A 279 13.80 3.05 -22.19
CA VAL A 279 14.99 3.70 -21.60
C VAL A 279 14.74 5.16 -21.18
N GLN A 280 13.53 5.69 -21.34
CA GLN A 280 13.18 7.06 -20.91
C GLN A 280 12.60 7.12 -19.48
#